data_AF-A0A7S4ZV72-F1
#
_entry.id   AF-A0A7S4ZV72-F1
#
_cell.length_a   1.000
_cell.length_b   1.000
_cell.length_c   1.000
_cell.angle_alpha   90.00
_cell.angle_beta   90.00
_cell.angle_gamma   90.00
#
_symmetry.space_group_name_H-M   'P 1'
#
loop_
_entity.id
_entity.type
_entity.pdbx_description
1 polymer ?
#
loop_
_entity_poly.entity_id
_entity_poly.type
_entity_poly.pdbx_seq_one_letter_code
_entity_poly.pdbx_strand_id
1 'polypeptide(L)'
;MADSENSRTLPAITRRKENPERGTAENLPHIIDRRNLLSVASRLLNSRIEDPDGPRTEPGPTPVREMWPRWYACHQQRVRATRLREKLEKQLLEEAGGLPVATLRNVGMDGAVEAHSFADINRMAAQLDAEHLSQARAELRRHRRRWKEADRRLGFSAAVAQEQELAEQAGIFGRVMWITRPSSLTEVTAKLHCLIVMHDPSLKLEEAPWPELRTMLKDLIRIAEKRRPKSCNGPAYPGKAASVQDILNLAKQYQDAANTLGEGSSKLNQAPRRLLALHAVELYLNAFLLAKGVDPSAIRGLQHDLGERTRLASEAGLVLRKRTVAHLATLSSRNEYDAISYAPELTAALSQVNRVMATVDELSRKVRKALRVSS
;
A
#
# COMPACT_ATOMS: atom_id res chain seq x y z
N MET A 1 -32.26 -2.21 -48.18
CA MET A 1 -32.25 -1.24 -47.07
C MET A 1 -31.10 -1.63 -46.17
N ALA A 2 -30.06 -0.81 -46.18
CA ALA A 2 -28.74 -1.13 -45.67
C ALA A 2 -28.48 -0.30 -44.41
N ASP A 3 -28.23 -0.98 -43.30
CA ASP A 3 -27.56 -0.39 -42.13
C ASP A 3 -26.14 -0.96 -42.09
N SER A 4 -25.20 -0.11 -42.51
CA SER A 4 -23.77 -0.36 -42.46
C SER A 4 -23.21 0.35 -41.23
N GLU A 5 -22.94 -0.42 -40.19
CA GLU A 5 -22.08 0.02 -39.09
C GLU A 5 -20.63 -0.06 -39.55
N ASN A 6 -19.97 1.09 -39.71
CA ASN A 6 -18.52 1.12 -39.66
C ASN A 6 -17.97 2.43 -39.09
N SER A 7 -16.97 2.25 -38.23
CA SER A 7 -15.86 3.17 -37.94
C SER A 7 -16.13 4.42 -37.10
N ARG A 8 -15.83 4.33 -35.79
CA ARG A 8 -15.00 5.34 -35.11
C ARG A 8 -13.99 4.67 -34.17
N THR A 9 -12.77 4.53 -34.68
CA THR A 9 -11.53 4.28 -33.95
C THR A 9 -11.28 5.41 -32.95
N LEU A 10 -11.02 5.08 -31.67
CA LEU A 10 -10.43 6.00 -30.70
C LEU A 10 -9.04 5.48 -30.28
N PRO A 11 -8.03 6.36 -30.08
CA PRO A 11 -6.65 5.94 -29.90
C PRO A 11 -6.40 5.36 -28.50
N ALA A 12 -5.53 4.34 -28.47
CA ALA A 12 -4.98 3.76 -27.26
C ALA A 12 -4.22 4.82 -26.45
N ILE A 13 -4.82 5.26 -25.35
CA ILE A 13 -4.13 6.04 -24.31
C ILE A 13 -3.14 5.08 -23.64
N THR A 14 -1.86 5.24 -23.94
CA THR A 14 -0.77 4.66 -23.16
C THR A 14 -0.82 5.22 -21.75
N ARG A 15 -1.53 4.52 -20.86
CA ARG A 15 -1.50 4.73 -19.43
C ARG A 15 -0.10 4.35 -18.93
N ARG A 16 0.81 5.32 -18.93
CA ARG A 16 2.09 5.25 -18.22
C ARG A 16 1.77 4.94 -16.77
N LYS A 17 1.92 3.66 -16.41
CA LYS A 17 1.76 3.12 -15.08
C LYS A 17 2.98 3.56 -14.29
N GLU A 18 2.95 4.79 -13.76
CA GLU A 18 3.82 5.16 -12.66
C GLU A 18 3.37 4.33 -11.46
N ASN A 19 4.00 3.16 -11.31
CA ASN A 19 3.98 2.39 -10.07
C ASN A 19 4.62 3.29 -9.00
N PRO A 20 3.90 3.71 -7.93
CA PRO A 20 4.59 4.04 -6.71
C PRO A 20 5.14 2.72 -6.19
N GLU A 21 6.46 2.63 -6.10
CA GLU A 21 7.16 1.50 -5.51
C GLU A 21 6.48 1.13 -4.17
N ARG A 22 5.78 -0.01 -4.16
CA ARG A 22 5.43 -0.72 -2.93
C ARG A 22 6.75 -1.26 -2.39
N GLY A 23 7.51 -0.38 -1.74
CA GLY A 23 8.68 -0.76 -0.98
C GLY A 23 8.26 -1.73 0.12
N THR A 24 8.84 -2.91 0.08
CA THR A 24 8.78 -3.98 1.07
C THR A 24 8.80 -3.42 2.50
N ALA A 25 7.82 -3.80 3.31
CA ALA A 25 7.53 -3.26 4.64
C ALA A 25 8.57 -3.60 5.73
N GLU A 26 9.81 -3.96 5.39
CA GLU A 26 10.65 -4.66 6.36
C GLU A 26 11.69 -3.84 7.11
N ASN A 27 12.25 -2.73 6.60
CA ASN A 27 13.20 -1.94 7.39
C ASN A 27 13.02 -0.42 7.24
N LEU A 28 12.97 0.26 8.39
CA LEU A 28 13.03 1.72 8.46
C LEU A 28 14.44 2.19 8.04
N PRO A 29 14.56 3.33 7.35
CA PRO A 29 15.85 3.80 6.87
C PRO A 29 16.80 4.04 8.04
N HIS A 30 18.06 3.63 7.90
CA HIS A 30 19.09 3.81 8.93
C HIS A 30 19.33 5.27 9.31
N ILE A 31 19.04 6.21 8.41
CA ILE A 31 19.19 7.65 8.63
C ILE A 31 17.82 8.32 8.55
N ILE A 32 17.40 8.92 9.66
CA ILE A 32 16.22 9.80 9.74
C ILE A 32 16.72 11.25 9.73
N ASP A 33 16.38 11.98 8.67
CA ASP A 33 16.71 13.38 8.46
C ASP A 33 15.43 14.25 8.42
N ARG A 34 15.60 15.56 8.25
CA ARG A 34 14.48 16.52 8.16
C ARG A 34 13.55 16.23 6.98
N ARG A 35 14.03 15.63 5.89
CA ARG A 35 13.24 15.43 4.67
C ARG A 35 12.37 14.17 4.76
N ASN A 36 12.84 13.15 5.46
CA ASN A 36 12.16 11.86 5.55
C ASN A 36 11.38 11.64 6.86
N LEU A 37 11.60 12.44 7.92
CA LEU A 37 11.02 12.26 9.26
C LEU A 37 9.51 11.97 9.25
N LEU A 38 8.70 12.82 8.60
CA LEU A 38 7.24 12.66 8.60
C LEU A 38 6.76 11.43 7.81
N SER A 39 7.50 11.04 6.76
CA SER A 39 7.21 9.85 5.96
C SER A 39 7.63 8.56 6.67
N VAL A 40 8.76 8.60 7.38
CA VAL A 40 9.21 7.50 8.25
C VAL A 40 8.21 7.29 9.38
N ALA A 41 7.79 8.37 10.04
CA ALA A 41 6.78 8.34 11.09
C ALA A 41 5.45 7.73 10.61
N SER A 42 4.92 8.18 9.47
CA SER A 42 3.64 7.66 8.97
C SER A 42 3.70 6.19 8.56
N ARG A 43 4.81 5.74 7.96
CA ARG A 43 5.02 4.32 7.65
C ARG A 43 5.08 3.46 8.91
N LEU A 44 5.84 3.90 9.92
CA LEU A 44 5.89 3.21 11.21
C LEU A 44 4.50 3.12 11.84
N LEU A 45 3.77 4.24 11.87
CA LEU A 45 2.43 4.31 12.46
C LEU A 45 1.43 3.40 11.75
N ASN A 46 1.40 3.41 10.41
CA ASN A 46 0.59 2.45 9.65
C ASN A 46 0.90 1.00 10.04
N SER A 47 2.19 0.62 10.07
CA SER A 47 2.59 -0.76 10.40
C SER A 47 2.25 -1.17 11.84
N ARG A 48 2.14 -0.21 12.77
CA ARG A 48 1.87 -0.46 14.19
C ARG A 48 0.39 -0.40 14.55
N ILE A 49 -0.40 0.31 13.76
CA ILE A 49 -1.83 0.46 13.96
C ILE A 49 -2.62 -0.65 13.24
N GLU A 50 -2.11 -1.16 12.12
CA GLU A 50 -2.69 -2.29 11.39
C GLU A 50 -2.50 -3.65 12.06
N ASP A 51 -1.89 -3.72 13.25
CA ASP A 51 -1.63 -4.98 13.97
C ASP A 51 -2.97 -5.66 14.39
N PRO A 52 -3.35 -6.79 13.77
CA PRO A 52 -4.64 -7.45 13.97
C PRO A 52 -4.78 -8.11 15.34
N ASP A 53 -3.68 -8.29 16.08
CA ASP A 53 -3.66 -8.85 17.44
C ASP A 53 -3.83 -7.77 18.53
N GLY A 54 -4.17 -6.54 18.15
CA GLY A 54 -4.44 -5.44 19.08
C GLY A 54 -5.60 -5.73 20.04
N PRO A 55 -5.56 -5.21 21.28
CA PRO A 55 -6.65 -5.40 22.23
C PRO A 55 -7.97 -4.89 21.65
N ARG A 56 -9.02 -5.74 21.75
CA ARG A 56 -10.38 -5.43 21.31
C ARG A 56 -10.82 -4.08 21.89
N THR A 57 -11.41 -3.24 21.04
CA THR A 57 -11.87 -1.91 21.42
C THR A 57 -12.91 -2.04 22.54
N GLU A 58 -12.57 -1.53 23.73
CA GLU A 58 -13.52 -1.38 24.83
C GLU A 58 -14.57 -0.32 24.45
N PRO A 59 -15.82 -0.43 24.93
CA PRO A 59 -16.84 0.58 24.68
C PRO A 59 -16.38 1.96 25.18
N GLY A 60 -16.24 2.94 24.28
CA GLY A 60 -15.74 4.26 24.62
C GLY A 60 -15.46 5.17 23.41
N PRO A 61 -14.87 6.36 23.63
CA PRO A 61 -14.46 7.25 22.57
C PRO A 61 -13.49 6.56 21.60
N THR A 62 -13.62 6.81 20.30
CA THR A 62 -12.74 6.24 19.29
C THR A 62 -11.27 6.50 19.66
N PRO A 63 -10.45 5.44 19.83
CA PRO A 63 -9.07 5.60 20.27
C PRO A 63 -8.21 6.24 19.17
N VAL A 64 -7.08 6.83 19.57
CA VAL A 64 -6.16 7.51 18.65
C VAL A 64 -5.68 6.58 17.53
N ARG A 65 -5.47 5.29 17.82
CA ARG A 65 -5.08 4.29 16.80
C ARG A 65 -6.12 4.14 15.68
N GLU A 66 -7.41 4.33 15.94
CA GLU A 66 -8.45 4.24 14.91
C GLU A 66 -8.66 5.59 14.21
N MET A 67 -8.45 6.70 14.92
CA MET A 67 -8.61 8.05 14.38
C MET A 67 -7.47 8.47 13.44
N TRP A 68 -6.22 8.19 13.83
CA TRP A 68 -5.05 8.69 13.11
C TRP A 68 -5.00 8.22 11.64
N PRO A 69 -5.31 6.95 11.29
CA PRO A 69 -5.35 6.53 9.88
C PRO A 69 -6.39 7.28 9.06
N ARG A 70 -7.58 7.54 9.63
CA ARG A 70 -8.65 8.32 8.98
C ARG A 70 -8.22 9.77 8.77
N TRP A 71 -7.63 10.37 9.80
CA TRP A 71 -7.04 11.71 9.71
C TRP A 71 -5.95 11.79 8.65
N TYR A 72 -5.02 10.82 8.63
CA TYR A 72 -3.88 10.83 7.73
C TYR A 72 -4.32 10.62 6.27
N ALA A 73 -5.31 9.77 6.02
CA ALA A 73 -5.94 9.62 4.71
C ALA A 73 -6.60 10.93 4.25
N CYS A 74 -7.37 11.58 5.12
CA CYS A 74 -7.98 12.89 4.83
C CYS A 74 -6.91 13.95 4.54
N HIS A 75 -5.83 14.00 5.33
CA HIS A 75 -4.69 14.90 5.09
C HIS A 75 -4.03 14.64 3.73
N GLN A 76 -3.80 13.38 3.35
CA GLN A 76 -3.24 13.05 2.05
C GLN A 76 -4.15 13.47 0.89
N GLN A 77 -5.47 13.31 1.03
CA GLN A 77 -6.44 13.82 0.07
C GLN A 77 -6.37 15.35 -0.02
N ARG A 78 -6.29 16.04 1.12
CA ARG A 78 -6.13 17.50 1.16
C ARG A 78 -4.89 17.98 0.41
N VAL A 79 -3.73 17.35 0.64
CA VAL A 79 -2.48 17.70 -0.08
C VAL A 79 -2.64 17.53 -1.59
N ARG A 80 -3.37 16.51 -2.05
CA ARG A 80 -3.68 16.33 -3.48
C ARG A 80 -4.64 17.41 -3.98
N ALA A 81 -5.66 17.77 -3.20
CA ALA A 81 -6.60 18.84 -3.51
C ALA A 81 -5.92 20.21 -3.61
N THR A 82 -4.99 20.54 -2.69
CA THR A 82 -4.20 21.78 -2.75
C THR A 82 -3.41 21.89 -4.06
N ARG A 83 -2.70 20.81 -4.45
CA ARG A 83 -1.94 20.80 -5.73
C ARG A 83 -2.87 20.96 -6.93
N LEU A 84 -4.06 20.36 -6.88
CA LEU A 84 -5.06 20.51 -7.93
C LEU A 84 -5.57 21.96 -7.99
N ARG A 85 -5.92 22.55 -6.84
CA ARG A 85 -6.36 23.95 -6.74
C ARG A 85 -5.29 24.89 -7.30
N GLU A 86 -4.03 24.75 -6.89
CA GLU A 86 -2.91 25.58 -7.39
C GLU A 86 -2.72 25.44 -8.91
N LYS A 87 -2.91 24.23 -9.45
CA LYS A 87 -2.86 24.01 -10.91
C LYS A 87 -4.02 24.71 -11.61
N LEU A 88 -5.25 24.54 -11.11
CA LEU A 88 -6.44 25.15 -11.67
C LEU A 88 -6.41 26.68 -11.54
N GLU A 89 -5.83 27.22 -10.47
CA GLU A 89 -5.62 28.65 -10.28
C GLU A 89 -4.77 29.25 -11.40
N LYS A 90 -3.64 28.60 -11.74
CA LYS A 90 -2.78 29.04 -12.85
C LYS A 90 -3.51 29.00 -14.18
N GLN A 91 -4.23 27.92 -14.47
CA GLN A 91 -5.03 27.78 -15.69
C GLN A 91 -6.16 28.81 -15.76
N LEU A 92 -6.80 29.10 -14.63
CA LEU A 92 -7.88 30.08 -14.55
C LEU A 92 -7.36 31.49 -14.82
N LEU A 93 -6.19 31.84 -14.28
CA LEU A 93 -5.53 33.12 -14.54
C LEU A 93 -5.17 33.28 -16.02
N GLU A 94 -4.63 32.22 -16.65
CA GLU A 94 -4.31 32.22 -18.08
C GLU A 94 -5.56 32.38 -18.95
N GLU A 95 -6.64 31.64 -18.66
CA GLU A 95 -7.87 31.67 -19.45
C GLU A 95 -8.70 32.95 -19.25
N ALA A 96 -8.81 33.42 -18.00
CA ALA A 96 -9.55 34.63 -17.70
C ALA A 96 -8.80 35.90 -18.13
N GLY A 97 -7.50 35.79 -18.39
CA GLY A 97 -6.61 36.91 -18.73
C GLY A 97 -6.30 37.80 -17.51
N GLY A 98 -6.08 37.17 -16.35
CA GLY A 98 -5.79 37.83 -15.08
C GLY A 98 -6.94 37.83 -14.08
N LEU A 99 -6.72 38.50 -12.95
CA LEU A 99 -7.68 38.60 -11.85
C LEU A 99 -8.94 39.39 -12.25
N PRO A 100 -10.09 39.16 -11.60
CA PRO A 100 -11.34 39.84 -11.92
C PRO A 100 -11.39 41.24 -11.27
N VAL A 101 -10.44 42.10 -11.65
CA VAL A 101 -10.27 43.48 -11.16
C VAL A 101 -10.49 44.49 -12.28
N ALA A 102 -10.84 45.72 -11.91
CA ALA A 102 -10.87 46.87 -12.83
C ALA A 102 -9.87 47.94 -12.38
N THR A 103 -9.24 48.62 -13.32
CA THR A 103 -8.23 49.64 -13.02
C THR A 103 -8.86 51.03 -13.05
N LEU A 104 -8.89 51.69 -11.89
CA LEU A 104 -9.37 53.06 -11.75
C LEU A 104 -8.20 54.02 -11.98
N ARG A 105 -8.19 54.71 -13.12
CA ARG A 105 -7.16 55.71 -13.46
C ARG A 105 -7.48 57.06 -12.80
N ASN A 106 -6.43 57.84 -12.51
CA ASN A 106 -6.50 59.17 -11.92
C ASN A 106 -7.09 59.22 -10.50
N VAL A 107 -6.89 58.15 -9.72
CA VAL A 107 -7.36 58.06 -8.32
C VAL A 107 -6.19 57.74 -7.38
N GLY A 108 -6.14 58.40 -6.23
CA GLY A 108 -5.08 58.21 -5.22
C GLY A 108 -3.74 58.89 -5.56
N MET A 109 -2.71 58.62 -4.75
CA MET A 109 -1.37 59.25 -4.88
C MET A 109 -0.57 58.73 -6.09
N ASP A 110 -0.86 57.49 -6.54
CA ASP A 110 -0.09 56.79 -7.59
C ASP A 110 -0.83 56.70 -8.95
N GLY A 111 -1.94 57.42 -9.12
CA GLY A 111 -2.62 57.58 -10.41
C GLY A 111 -3.36 56.35 -10.97
N ALA A 112 -3.25 55.16 -10.34
CA ALA A 112 -4.07 54.00 -10.67
C ALA A 112 -4.35 53.12 -9.44
N VAL A 113 -5.62 52.75 -9.21
CA VAL A 113 -6.05 51.87 -8.11
C VAL A 113 -6.84 50.68 -8.63
N GLU A 114 -6.56 49.48 -8.14
CA GLU A 114 -7.33 48.27 -8.47
C GLU A 114 -8.62 48.20 -7.66
N ALA A 115 -9.75 47.99 -8.34
CA ALA A 115 -11.04 47.78 -7.72
C ALA A 115 -11.48 46.32 -7.86
N HIS A 116 -11.67 45.64 -6.74
CA HIS A 116 -12.10 44.24 -6.68
C HIS A 116 -13.62 44.10 -6.64
N SER A 117 -14.34 45.17 -6.30
CA SER A 117 -15.79 45.20 -6.17
C SER A 117 -16.44 46.49 -6.65
N PHE A 118 -17.75 46.44 -6.92
CA PHE A 118 -18.52 47.65 -7.19
C PHE A 118 -18.56 48.60 -6.00
N ALA A 119 -18.45 48.07 -4.77
CA ALA A 119 -18.36 48.89 -3.57
C ALA A 119 -17.04 49.69 -3.54
N ASP A 120 -15.94 49.08 -3.97
CA ASP A 120 -14.64 49.77 -4.09
C ASP A 120 -14.73 50.90 -5.13
N ILE A 121 -15.31 50.62 -6.30
CA ILE A 121 -15.55 51.63 -7.34
C ILE A 121 -16.43 52.78 -6.80
N ASN A 122 -17.50 52.46 -6.06
CA ASN A 122 -18.41 53.45 -5.51
C ASN A 122 -17.76 54.31 -4.42
N ARG A 123 -16.85 53.75 -3.62
CA ARG A 123 -16.09 54.50 -2.60
C ARG A 123 -15.23 55.60 -3.24
N MET A 124 -14.78 55.37 -4.47
CA MET A 124 -13.93 56.28 -5.23
C MET A 124 -14.71 57.16 -6.22
N ALA A 125 -16.05 57.06 -6.23
CA ALA A 125 -16.89 57.75 -7.20
C ALA A 125 -16.82 59.26 -7.13
N ALA A 126 -16.51 59.84 -5.96
CA ALA A 126 -16.34 61.29 -5.83
C ALA A 126 -15.07 61.83 -6.52
N GLN A 127 -14.12 60.96 -6.87
CA GLN A 127 -12.83 61.32 -7.48
C GLN A 127 -12.79 60.98 -8.98
N LEU A 128 -13.86 60.41 -9.53
CA LEU A 128 -13.95 59.91 -10.90
C LEU A 128 -15.13 60.58 -11.61
N ASP A 129 -15.00 60.81 -12.92
CA ASP A 129 -16.15 61.22 -13.72
C ASP A 129 -17.11 60.04 -14.00
N ALA A 130 -18.30 60.37 -14.52
CA ALA A 130 -19.32 59.39 -14.82
C ALA A 130 -18.91 58.38 -15.90
N GLU A 131 -18.03 58.77 -16.83
CA GLU A 131 -17.57 57.93 -17.94
C GLU A 131 -16.57 56.88 -17.44
N HIS A 132 -15.55 57.29 -16.70
CA HIS A 132 -14.56 56.41 -16.06
C HIS A 132 -15.24 55.45 -15.07
N LEU A 133 -16.26 55.90 -14.32
CA LEU A 133 -17.06 55.02 -13.47
C LEU A 133 -17.84 53.96 -14.27
N SER A 134 -18.45 54.36 -15.39
CA SER A 134 -19.16 53.43 -16.27
C SER A 134 -18.20 52.40 -16.89
N GLN A 135 -17.05 52.88 -17.36
CA GLN A 135 -16.00 52.05 -17.96
C GLN A 135 -15.43 51.05 -16.95
N ALA A 136 -15.07 51.48 -15.74
CA ALA A 136 -14.57 50.59 -14.69
C ALA A 136 -15.60 49.53 -14.29
N ARG A 137 -16.89 49.90 -14.21
CA ARG A 137 -17.97 48.94 -13.94
C ARG A 137 -18.13 47.95 -15.09
N ALA A 138 -18.05 48.39 -16.33
CA ALA A 138 -18.15 47.53 -17.52
C ALA A 138 -16.96 46.56 -17.62
N GLU A 139 -15.74 47.06 -17.37
CA GLU A 139 -14.52 46.27 -17.29
C GLU A 139 -14.64 45.19 -16.22
N LEU A 140 -14.98 45.56 -14.97
CA LEU A 140 -15.16 44.62 -13.88
C LEU A 140 -16.20 43.53 -14.22
N ARG A 141 -17.30 43.91 -14.88
CA ARG A 141 -18.31 42.93 -15.36
C ARG A 141 -17.73 41.97 -16.38
N ARG A 142 -16.98 42.46 -17.36
CA ARG A 142 -16.35 41.64 -18.41
C ARG A 142 -15.35 40.66 -17.81
N HIS A 143 -14.47 41.13 -16.92
CA HIS A 143 -13.49 40.28 -16.25
C HIS A 143 -14.17 39.22 -15.37
N ARG A 144 -15.19 39.59 -14.58
CA ARG A 144 -15.98 38.63 -13.79
C ARG A 144 -16.72 37.60 -14.64
N ARG A 145 -17.25 37.99 -15.81
CA ARG A 145 -17.88 37.05 -16.75
C ARG A 145 -16.88 36.02 -17.26
N ARG A 146 -15.72 36.47 -17.75
CA ARG A 146 -14.63 35.59 -18.21
C ARG A 146 -14.17 34.65 -17.10
N TRP A 147 -13.96 35.17 -15.89
CA TRP A 147 -13.59 34.37 -14.73
C TRP A 147 -14.62 33.28 -14.41
N LYS A 148 -15.92 33.64 -14.35
CA LYS A 148 -16.99 32.68 -14.08
C LYS A 148 -17.15 31.62 -15.18
N GLU A 149 -16.91 31.99 -16.43
CA GLU A 149 -16.98 31.07 -17.56
C GLU A 149 -15.82 30.07 -17.53
N ALA A 150 -14.59 30.56 -17.34
CA ALA A 150 -13.41 29.72 -17.17
C ALA A 150 -13.53 28.82 -15.92
N ASP A 151 -14.03 29.36 -14.81
CA ASP A 151 -14.29 28.58 -13.59
C ASP A 151 -15.32 27.47 -13.83
N ARG A 152 -16.41 27.73 -14.57
CA ARG A 152 -17.39 26.70 -14.92
C ARG A 152 -16.79 25.57 -15.76
N ARG A 153 -15.80 25.89 -16.60
CA ARG A 153 -15.10 24.91 -17.45
C ARG A 153 -14.05 24.12 -16.70
N LEU A 154 -13.29 24.78 -15.83
CA LEU A 154 -12.16 24.21 -15.10
C LEU A 154 -12.55 23.58 -13.75
N GLY A 155 -13.66 24.00 -13.16
CA GLY A 155 -14.12 23.56 -11.84
C GLY A 155 -13.28 24.10 -10.68
N PHE A 156 -12.69 25.29 -10.80
CA PHE A 156 -11.80 25.86 -9.78
C PHE A 156 -12.52 26.08 -8.44
N SER A 157 -13.70 26.71 -8.44
CA SER A 157 -14.48 26.95 -7.23
C SER A 157 -14.88 25.64 -6.54
N ALA A 158 -15.16 24.58 -7.30
CA ALA A 158 -15.45 23.25 -6.75
C ALA A 158 -14.20 22.63 -6.09
N ALA A 159 -13.02 22.79 -6.70
CA ALA A 159 -11.76 22.33 -6.12
C ALA A 159 -11.39 23.10 -4.84
N VAL A 160 -11.65 24.42 -4.80
CA VAL A 160 -11.49 25.24 -3.58
C VAL A 160 -12.42 24.73 -2.47
N ALA A 161 -13.70 24.49 -2.77
CA ALA A 161 -14.66 23.97 -1.81
C ALA A 161 -14.25 22.59 -1.27
N GLN A 162 -13.79 21.68 -2.14
CA GLN A 162 -13.32 20.36 -1.74
C GLN A 162 -12.06 20.43 -0.87
N GLU A 163 -11.09 21.29 -1.19
CA GLU A 163 -9.92 21.51 -0.35
C GLU A 163 -10.32 22.02 1.04
N GLN A 164 -11.25 22.98 1.10
CA GLN A 164 -11.76 23.55 2.34
C GLN A 164 -12.47 22.49 3.20
N GLU A 165 -13.34 21.67 2.61
CA GLU A 165 -14.02 20.58 3.31
C GLU A 165 -13.01 19.58 3.90
N LEU A 166 -11.99 19.19 3.13
CA LEU A 166 -10.92 18.30 3.61
C LEU A 166 -10.07 18.96 4.70
N ALA A 167 -9.84 20.27 4.63
CA ALA A 167 -9.15 21.03 5.67
C ALA A 167 -9.95 21.06 6.97
N GLU A 168 -11.27 21.26 6.88
CA GLU A 168 -12.18 21.25 8.04
C GLU A 168 -12.23 19.87 8.68
N GLN A 169 -12.44 18.81 7.88
CA GLN A 169 -12.46 17.43 8.36
C GLN A 169 -11.14 17.04 9.03
N ALA A 170 -9.99 17.30 8.38
CA ALA A 170 -8.69 17.03 8.97
C ALA A 170 -8.46 17.84 10.26
N GLY A 171 -8.93 19.08 10.32
CA GLY A 171 -8.87 19.92 11.52
C GLY A 171 -9.72 19.36 12.67
N ILE A 172 -10.93 18.87 12.40
CA ILE A 172 -11.80 18.23 13.40
C ILE A 172 -11.12 16.98 13.95
N PHE A 173 -10.69 16.08 13.08
CA PHE A 173 -9.99 14.86 13.50
C PHE A 173 -8.73 15.17 14.31
N GLY A 174 -7.93 16.16 13.89
CA GLY A 174 -6.74 16.60 14.61
C GLY A 174 -7.05 17.12 16.02
N ARG A 175 -8.09 17.96 16.16
CA ARG A 175 -8.53 18.50 17.46
C ARG A 175 -9.06 17.42 18.40
N VAL A 176 -9.90 16.52 17.88
CA VAL A 176 -10.45 15.42 18.69
C VAL A 176 -9.32 14.48 19.12
N MET A 177 -8.41 14.12 18.21
CA MET A 177 -7.27 13.26 18.52
C MET A 177 -6.35 13.91 19.57
N TRP A 178 -6.22 15.24 19.56
CA TRP A 178 -5.42 15.95 20.57
C TRP A 178 -5.96 15.76 21.99
N ILE A 179 -7.28 15.81 22.19
CA ILE A 179 -7.90 15.66 23.52
C ILE A 179 -8.08 14.19 23.96
N THR A 180 -8.14 13.23 23.03
CA THR A 180 -8.31 11.80 23.36
C THR A 180 -7.12 11.26 24.15
N ARG A 181 -7.31 10.72 25.37
CA ARG A 181 -6.18 10.18 26.17
C ARG A 181 -5.46 9.05 25.42
N PRO A 182 -4.14 9.13 25.18
CA PRO A 182 -3.40 8.04 24.54
C PRO A 182 -3.21 6.87 25.51
N SER A 183 -3.35 5.65 24.99
CA SER A 183 -3.17 4.38 25.71
C SER A 183 -1.81 3.73 25.44
N SER A 184 -1.06 4.22 24.44
CA SER A 184 0.22 3.66 24.04
C SER A 184 1.22 4.71 23.53
N LEU A 185 2.50 4.34 23.47
CA LEU A 185 3.54 5.19 22.88
C LEU A 185 3.31 5.42 21.38
N THR A 186 2.72 4.45 20.68
CA THR A 186 2.32 4.57 19.27
C THR A 186 1.29 5.69 19.11
N GLU A 187 0.30 5.77 20.01
CA GLU A 187 -0.72 6.82 19.99
C GLU A 187 -0.13 8.20 20.34
N VAL A 188 0.84 8.28 21.26
CA VAL A 188 1.59 9.53 21.51
C VAL A 188 2.37 9.96 20.27
N THR A 189 3.02 9.01 19.60
CA THR A 189 3.76 9.24 18.35
C THR A 189 2.83 9.74 17.25
N ALA A 190 1.63 9.15 17.13
CA ALA A 190 0.59 9.54 16.19
C ALA A 190 0.10 10.99 16.41
N LYS A 191 -0.14 11.37 17.67
CA LYS A 191 -0.50 12.74 18.03
C LYS A 191 0.59 13.74 17.68
N LEU A 192 1.84 13.45 18.04
CA LEU A 192 2.96 14.34 17.75
C LEU A 192 3.20 14.48 16.25
N HIS A 193 3.11 13.37 15.50
CA HIS A 193 3.16 13.37 14.05
C HIS A 193 2.08 14.28 13.45
N CYS A 194 0.83 14.14 13.91
CA CYS A 194 -0.28 14.99 13.47
C CYS A 194 -0.04 16.47 13.78
N LEU A 195 0.41 16.80 14.99
CA LEU A 195 0.70 18.18 15.39
C LEU A 195 1.69 18.82 14.42
N ILE A 196 2.83 18.15 14.17
CA ILE A 196 3.87 18.68 13.28
C ILE A 196 3.35 18.79 11.85
N VAL A 197 2.61 17.79 11.34
CA VAL A 197 2.06 17.84 9.97
C VAL A 197 1.03 18.96 9.79
N MET A 198 0.23 19.29 10.81
CA MET A 198 -0.77 20.35 10.71
C MET A 198 -0.16 21.76 10.70
N HIS A 199 0.90 21.97 11.49
CA HIS A 199 1.48 23.30 11.69
C HIS A 199 2.74 23.55 10.86
N ASP A 200 3.53 22.51 10.59
CA ASP A 200 4.75 22.60 9.82
C ASP A 200 4.97 21.37 8.92
N PRO A 201 4.09 21.15 7.91
CA PRO A 201 4.20 20.00 7.01
C PRO A 201 5.50 19.96 6.20
N SER A 202 6.12 21.12 5.98
CA SER A 202 7.41 21.26 5.29
C SER A 202 8.62 21.17 6.22
N LEU A 203 8.38 21.05 7.53
CA LEU A 203 9.38 21.07 8.57
C LEU A 203 10.27 22.31 8.53
N LYS A 204 9.80 23.47 8.05
CA LYS A 204 10.55 24.70 7.78
C LYS A 204 10.77 25.58 9.02
N LEU A 205 9.99 25.42 10.08
CA LEU A 205 10.08 26.27 11.26
C LEU A 205 11.33 25.91 12.08
N GLU A 206 12.22 26.88 12.25
CA GLU A 206 13.53 26.69 12.91
C GLU A 206 13.57 27.20 14.35
N GLU A 207 12.61 28.04 14.72
CA GLU A 207 12.46 28.53 16.09
C GLU A 207 11.84 27.47 17.01
N ALA A 208 12.18 27.53 18.29
CA ALA A 208 11.57 26.69 19.31
C ALA A 208 10.03 26.85 19.30
N PRO A 209 9.24 25.79 19.52
CA PRO A 209 9.66 24.44 19.92
C PRO A 209 9.82 23.44 18.74
N TRP A 210 9.84 23.91 17.49
CA TRP A 210 9.74 23.01 16.32
C TRP A 210 10.94 22.08 16.15
N PRO A 211 12.21 22.51 16.33
CA PRO A 211 13.36 21.59 16.37
C PRO A 211 13.24 20.52 17.46
N GLU A 212 12.77 20.89 18.64
CA GLU A 212 12.65 20.02 19.80
C GLU A 212 11.55 18.97 19.57
N LEU A 213 10.38 19.39 19.07
CA LEU A 213 9.29 18.48 18.72
C LEU A 213 9.69 17.48 17.63
N ARG A 214 10.47 17.90 16.63
CA ARG A 214 11.03 17.01 15.60
C ARG A 214 12.00 16.00 16.20
N THR A 215 12.82 16.42 17.16
CA THR A 215 13.74 15.55 17.89
C THR A 215 12.98 14.54 18.74
N MET A 216 11.96 14.98 19.48
CA MET A 216 11.07 14.10 20.24
C MET A 216 10.39 13.07 19.35
N LEU A 217 9.88 13.46 18.18
CA LEU A 217 9.28 12.52 17.22
C LEU A 217 10.31 11.50 16.74
N LYS A 218 11.52 11.94 16.40
CA LYS A 218 12.62 11.06 16.00
C LYS A 218 12.98 10.05 17.08
N ASP A 219 13.01 10.47 18.34
CA ASP A 219 13.32 9.58 19.47
C ASP A 219 12.17 8.62 19.77
N LEU A 220 10.92 9.06 19.66
CA LEU A 220 9.76 8.17 19.75
C LEU A 220 9.77 7.09 18.65
N ILE A 221 10.13 7.44 17.42
CA ILE A 221 10.31 6.48 16.33
C ILE A 221 11.39 5.46 16.69
N ARG A 222 12.55 5.91 17.17
CA ARG A 222 13.66 5.03 17.60
C ARG A 222 13.27 4.13 18.78
N ILE A 223 12.49 4.63 19.73
CA ILE A 223 11.99 3.84 20.86
C ILE A 223 10.99 2.81 20.35
N ALA A 224 10.07 3.20 19.47
CA ALA A 224 9.11 2.29 18.86
C ALA A 224 9.80 1.23 17.99
N GLU A 225 10.93 1.55 17.33
CA GLU A 225 11.78 0.58 16.64
C GLU A 225 12.51 -0.36 17.59
N LYS A 226 13.12 0.15 18.66
CA LYS A 226 13.81 -0.68 19.68
C LYS A 226 12.86 -1.56 20.47
N ARG A 227 11.61 -1.10 20.65
CA ARG A 227 10.49 -1.85 21.23
C ARG A 227 9.72 -2.64 20.17
N ARG A 228 10.14 -2.65 18.90
CA ARG A 228 9.93 -3.84 18.08
C ARG A 228 10.71 -4.88 18.86
N PRO A 229 10.07 -5.91 19.44
CA PRO A 229 10.82 -6.91 20.17
C PRO A 229 11.95 -7.32 19.23
N LYS A 230 13.19 -7.02 19.61
CA LYS A 230 14.32 -7.79 19.08
C LYS A 230 13.86 -9.20 19.37
N SER A 231 13.53 -9.94 18.32
CA SER A 231 13.17 -11.33 18.46
C SER A 231 14.45 -12.12 18.78
N CYS A 232 15.10 -11.78 19.89
CA CYS A 232 15.73 -12.76 20.73
C CYS A 232 14.64 -13.67 21.33
N ASN A 233 13.36 -13.22 21.35
CA ASN A 233 12.14 -14.01 21.54
C ASN A 233 10.90 -13.28 20.95
N GLY A 234 10.79 -13.23 19.62
CA GLY A 234 9.52 -12.98 18.92
C GLY A 234 9.05 -14.34 18.38
N PRO A 235 7.76 -14.54 18.05
CA PRO A 235 7.35 -15.81 17.49
C PRO A 235 8.22 -16.02 16.26
N ALA A 236 8.97 -17.12 16.29
CA ALA A 236 9.78 -17.51 15.16
C ALA A 236 8.90 -17.36 13.91
N TYR A 237 9.47 -16.76 12.86
CA TYR A 237 8.97 -16.91 11.49
C TYR A 237 8.23 -18.25 11.40
N PRO A 238 6.95 -18.35 11.03
CA PRO A 238 6.16 -19.55 11.34
C PRO A 238 6.82 -20.86 10.89
N GLY A 239 7.67 -20.84 9.85
CA GLY A 239 8.49 -21.99 9.46
C GLY A 239 9.77 -22.29 10.27
N LYS A 240 10.14 -21.46 11.25
CA LYS A 240 11.30 -21.61 12.16
C LYS A 240 10.87 -22.14 13.54
N ALA A 241 9.59 -22.03 13.90
CA ALA A 241 8.97 -22.72 15.06
C ALA A 241 7.99 -23.83 14.66
N ALA A 242 7.65 -23.98 13.37
CA ALA A 242 6.83 -25.09 12.93
C ALA A 242 7.49 -26.40 13.36
N SER A 243 6.82 -27.11 14.26
CA SER A 243 7.26 -28.43 14.65
C SER A 243 7.19 -29.36 13.43
N VAL A 244 7.93 -30.46 13.49
CA VAL A 244 7.79 -31.54 12.51
C VAL A 244 6.31 -31.92 12.32
N GLN A 245 5.53 -31.92 13.40
CA GLN A 245 4.11 -32.25 13.38
C GLN A 245 3.26 -31.21 12.64
N ASP A 246 3.56 -29.92 12.79
CA ASP A 246 2.85 -28.84 12.09
C ASP A 246 3.06 -28.94 10.57
N ILE A 247 4.30 -29.24 10.15
CA ILE A 247 4.65 -29.39 8.74
C ILE A 247 3.99 -30.65 8.15
N LEU A 248 3.92 -31.75 8.91
CA LEU A 248 3.18 -32.94 8.49
C LEU A 248 1.67 -32.69 8.36
N ASN A 249 1.09 -31.92 9.27
CA ASN A 249 -0.32 -31.56 9.21
C ASN A 249 -0.61 -30.68 7.97
N LEU A 250 0.28 -29.72 7.68
CA LEU A 250 0.18 -28.89 6.49
C LEU A 250 0.34 -29.72 5.21
N ALA A 251 1.32 -30.62 5.15
CA ALA A 251 1.51 -31.55 4.03
C ALA A 251 0.25 -32.39 3.77
N LYS A 252 -0.41 -32.83 4.84
CA LYS A 252 -1.69 -33.55 4.75
C LYS A 252 -2.79 -32.67 4.15
N GLN A 253 -2.94 -31.44 4.62
CA GLN A 253 -3.97 -30.51 4.12
C GLN A 253 -3.81 -30.26 2.62
N TYR A 254 -2.57 -30.06 2.14
CA TYR A 254 -2.30 -29.93 0.70
C TYR A 254 -2.61 -31.21 -0.07
N GLN A 255 -2.29 -32.39 0.47
CA GLN A 255 -2.66 -33.68 -0.13
C GLN A 255 -4.19 -33.87 -0.19
N ASP A 256 -4.91 -33.58 0.89
CA ASP A 256 -6.37 -33.70 0.97
C ASP A 256 -7.04 -32.75 -0.03
N ALA A 257 -6.57 -31.50 -0.13
CA ALA A 257 -7.05 -30.54 -1.13
C ALA A 257 -6.77 -31.01 -2.57
N ALA A 258 -5.62 -31.62 -2.83
CA ALA A 258 -5.31 -32.21 -4.14
C ALA A 258 -6.20 -33.43 -4.47
N ASN A 259 -6.64 -34.18 -3.45
CA ASN A 259 -7.59 -35.28 -3.62
C ASN A 259 -8.99 -34.74 -3.95
N THR A 260 -9.48 -33.74 -3.21
CA THR A 260 -10.79 -33.10 -3.45
C THR A 260 -10.88 -32.52 -4.86
N LEU A 261 -9.83 -31.86 -5.36
CA LEU A 261 -9.82 -31.36 -6.75
C LEU A 261 -9.84 -32.48 -7.80
N GLY A 262 -9.47 -33.70 -7.40
CA GLY A 262 -9.49 -34.90 -8.24
C GLY A 262 -10.83 -35.60 -8.36
N GLU A 263 -11.76 -35.32 -7.45
CA GLU A 263 -13.11 -35.88 -7.47
C GLU A 263 -14.00 -35.21 -8.53
N GLY A 264 -13.64 -33.98 -8.97
CA GLY A 264 -14.25 -33.30 -10.10
C GLY A 264 -13.62 -33.66 -11.45
N SER A 265 -14.43 -33.96 -12.47
CA SER A 265 -13.98 -34.47 -13.78
C SER A 265 -13.45 -33.41 -14.77
N SER A 266 -13.23 -32.16 -14.33
CA SER A 266 -12.81 -31.07 -15.24
C SER A 266 -11.31 -31.09 -15.51
N LYS A 267 -10.92 -31.07 -16.80
CA LYS A 267 -9.53 -30.87 -17.24
C LYS A 267 -8.91 -29.57 -16.68
N LEU A 268 -9.74 -28.57 -16.35
CA LEU A 268 -9.31 -27.29 -15.78
C LEU A 268 -8.71 -27.43 -14.36
N ASN A 269 -9.01 -28.52 -13.64
CA ASN A 269 -8.53 -28.72 -12.28
C ASN A 269 -7.13 -29.37 -12.21
N GLN A 270 -6.55 -29.78 -13.35
CA GLN A 270 -5.30 -30.54 -13.37
C GLN A 270 -4.08 -29.74 -12.91
N ALA A 271 -3.97 -28.47 -13.32
CA ALA A 271 -2.84 -27.61 -12.93
C ALA A 271 -2.89 -27.23 -11.43
N PRO A 272 -4.02 -26.73 -10.88
CA PRO A 272 -4.14 -26.50 -9.44
C PRO A 272 -3.93 -27.77 -8.60
N ARG A 273 -4.50 -28.91 -9.02
CA ARG A 273 -4.30 -30.20 -8.34
C ARG A 273 -2.84 -30.61 -8.28
N ARG A 274 -2.12 -30.44 -9.40
CA ARG A 274 -0.69 -30.75 -9.48
C ARG A 274 0.14 -29.85 -8.57
N LEU A 275 -0.13 -28.55 -8.53
CA LEU A 275 0.57 -27.61 -7.67
C LEU A 275 0.42 -28.01 -6.19
N LEU A 276 -0.81 -28.29 -5.75
CA LEU A 276 -1.07 -28.76 -4.38
C LEU A 276 -0.34 -30.08 -4.06
N ALA A 277 -0.30 -31.01 -5.02
CA ALA A 277 0.41 -32.26 -4.87
C ALA A 277 1.94 -32.06 -4.75
N LEU A 278 2.53 -31.16 -5.54
CA LEU A 278 3.97 -30.84 -5.44
C LEU A 278 4.31 -30.16 -4.10
N HIS A 279 3.46 -29.25 -3.62
CA HIS A 279 3.61 -28.68 -2.28
C HIS A 279 3.54 -29.74 -1.19
N ALA A 280 2.60 -30.70 -1.29
CA ALA A 280 2.53 -31.80 -0.34
C ALA A 280 3.82 -32.65 -0.33
N VAL A 281 4.38 -32.96 -1.51
CA VAL A 281 5.67 -33.66 -1.64
C VAL A 281 6.79 -32.91 -0.91
N GLU A 282 6.93 -31.61 -1.20
CA GLU A 282 7.98 -30.78 -0.62
C GLU A 282 7.88 -30.74 0.91
N LEU A 283 6.66 -30.56 1.44
CA LEU A 283 6.42 -30.50 2.88
C LEU A 283 6.68 -31.85 3.58
N TYR A 284 6.32 -32.99 2.97
CA TYR A 284 6.64 -34.30 3.54
C TYR A 284 8.16 -34.55 3.63
N LEU A 285 8.92 -34.13 2.61
CA LEU A 285 10.38 -34.23 2.63
C LEU A 285 10.99 -33.27 3.65
N ASN A 286 10.51 -32.03 3.72
CA ASN A 286 10.97 -31.04 4.70
C ASN A 286 10.73 -31.53 6.14
N ALA A 287 9.55 -32.08 6.44
CA ALA A 287 9.24 -32.64 7.75
C ALA A 287 10.19 -33.78 8.13
N PHE A 288 10.50 -34.67 7.18
CA PHE A 288 11.44 -35.77 7.42
C PHE A 288 12.86 -35.27 7.68
N LEU A 289 13.36 -34.34 6.86
CA LEU A 289 14.71 -33.78 7.01
C LEU A 289 14.86 -33.02 8.33
N LEU A 290 13.85 -32.24 8.71
CA LEU A 290 13.83 -31.55 10.02
C LEU A 290 13.88 -32.53 11.19
N ALA A 291 13.12 -33.62 11.12
CA ALA A 291 13.15 -34.65 12.16
C ALA A 291 14.50 -35.39 12.26
N LYS A 292 15.29 -35.38 11.18
CA LYS A 292 16.65 -35.92 11.14
C LYS A 292 17.73 -34.90 11.51
N GLY A 293 17.33 -33.69 11.95
CA GLY A 293 18.24 -32.67 12.45
C GLY A 293 18.88 -31.81 11.36
N VAL A 294 18.38 -31.84 10.13
CA VAL A 294 18.85 -30.94 9.07
C VAL A 294 18.38 -29.52 9.38
N ASP A 295 19.30 -28.56 9.32
CA ASP A 295 19.02 -27.17 9.64
C ASP A 295 17.93 -26.57 8.72
N PRO A 296 16.93 -25.82 9.25
CA PRO A 296 15.86 -25.22 8.44
C PRO A 296 16.36 -24.29 7.32
N SER A 297 17.48 -23.60 7.51
CA SER A 297 18.05 -22.74 6.47
C SER A 297 18.69 -23.54 5.33
N ALA A 298 19.29 -24.70 5.65
CA ALA A 298 19.80 -25.63 4.64
C ALA A 298 18.65 -26.22 3.81
N ILE A 299 17.55 -26.63 4.44
CA ILE A 299 16.35 -27.12 3.74
C ILE A 299 15.75 -26.04 2.85
N ARG A 300 15.73 -24.78 3.30
CA ARG A 300 15.27 -23.64 2.49
C ARG A 300 16.18 -23.37 1.29
N GLY A 301 17.49 -23.53 1.46
CA GLY A 301 18.49 -23.36 0.39
C GLY A 301 18.29 -24.29 -0.80
N LEU A 302 17.58 -25.41 -0.62
CA LEU A 302 17.22 -26.36 -1.69
C LEU A 302 16.07 -25.87 -2.58
N GLN A 303 15.45 -24.71 -2.30
CA GLN A 303 14.39 -24.08 -3.12
C GLN A 303 13.25 -25.05 -3.51
N HIS A 304 13.00 -25.34 -4.80
CA HIS A 304 12.00 -26.34 -5.23
C HIS A 304 12.64 -27.63 -5.79
N ASP A 305 13.92 -27.88 -5.49
CA ASP A 305 14.60 -29.11 -5.90
C ASP A 305 14.12 -30.31 -5.06
N LEU A 306 13.21 -31.11 -5.63
CA LEU A 306 12.69 -32.32 -5.00
C LEU A 306 13.68 -33.48 -5.11
N GLY A 307 14.59 -33.47 -6.08
CA GLY A 307 15.60 -34.48 -6.31
C GLY A 307 16.64 -34.47 -5.20
N GLU A 308 17.21 -33.30 -4.93
CA GLU A 308 18.19 -33.13 -3.86
C GLU A 308 17.57 -33.35 -2.48
N ARG A 309 16.33 -32.87 -2.23
CA ARG A 309 15.61 -33.21 -1.00
C ARG A 309 15.42 -34.71 -0.81
N THR A 310 15.10 -35.43 -1.89
CA THR A 310 14.90 -36.88 -1.85
C THR A 310 16.22 -37.62 -1.63
N ARG A 311 17.33 -37.14 -2.22
CA ARG A 311 18.67 -37.67 -2.01
C ARG A 311 19.06 -37.56 -0.54
N LEU A 312 18.97 -36.36 0.04
CA LEU A 312 19.24 -36.11 1.46
C LEU A 312 18.34 -36.94 2.38
N ALA A 313 17.04 -37.06 2.04
CA ALA A 313 16.12 -37.86 2.85
C ALA A 313 16.47 -39.36 2.79
N SER A 314 16.91 -39.85 1.64
CA SER A 314 17.35 -41.25 1.46
C SER A 314 18.64 -41.53 2.23
N GLU A 315 19.60 -40.61 2.21
CA GLU A 315 20.84 -40.66 3.01
C GLU A 315 20.53 -40.65 4.51
N ALA A 316 19.52 -39.90 4.93
CA ALA A 316 19.03 -39.89 6.31
C ALA A 316 18.07 -41.06 6.66
N GLY A 317 17.94 -42.06 5.78
CA GLY A 317 17.27 -43.34 6.04
C GLY A 317 15.81 -43.46 5.55
N LEU A 318 15.31 -42.54 4.72
CA LEU A 318 13.98 -42.67 4.12
C LEU A 318 13.99 -43.70 2.98
N VAL A 319 13.28 -44.82 3.17
CA VAL A 319 13.21 -45.89 2.16
C VAL A 319 11.98 -45.73 1.25
N LEU A 320 12.21 -45.21 0.04
CA LEU A 320 11.23 -45.09 -1.05
C LEU A 320 11.47 -46.14 -2.14
N ARG A 321 10.44 -46.45 -2.95
CA ARG A 321 10.60 -47.28 -4.16
C ARG A 321 11.54 -46.59 -5.14
N LYS A 322 12.39 -47.38 -5.83
CA LYS A 322 13.32 -46.89 -6.87
C LYS A 322 12.64 -45.99 -7.91
N ARG A 323 11.44 -46.40 -8.37
CA ARG A 323 10.63 -45.63 -9.33
C ARG A 323 10.19 -44.25 -8.83
N THR A 324 10.03 -44.10 -7.52
CA THR A 324 9.55 -42.88 -6.86
C THR A 324 10.70 -41.90 -6.71
N VAL A 325 11.88 -42.38 -6.31
CA VAL A 325 13.12 -41.60 -6.32
C VAL A 325 13.43 -41.07 -7.72
N ALA A 326 13.39 -41.94 -8.74
CA ALA A 326 13.62 -41.54 -10.13
C ALA A 326 12.57 -40.52 -10.63
N HIS A 327 11.32 -40.63 -10.16
CA HIS A 327 10.27 -39.68 -10.51
C HIS A 327 10.51 -38.30 -9.88
N LEU A 328 10.90 -38.23 -8.60
CA LEU A 328 11.22 -36.97 -7.90
C LEU A 328 12.41 -36.24 -8.54
N ALA A 329 13.42 -36.99 -9.01
CA ALA A 329 14.50 -36.43 -9.81
C ALA A 329 14.01 -35.87 -11.16
N THR A 330 13.07 -36.55 -11.81
CA THR A 330 12.46 -36.09 -13.09
C THR A 330 11.63 -34.82 -12.90
N LEU A 331 10.87 -34.71 -11.81
CA LEU A 331 10.06 -33.51 -11.50
C LEU A 331 10.95 -32.28 -11.31
N SER A 332 12.14 -32.48 -10.73
CA SER A 332 13.11 -31.40 -10.46
C SER A 332 13.87 -31.00 -11.72
N SER A 333 14.33 -31.96 -12.51
CA SER A 333 15.06 -31.67 -13.76
C SER A 333 14.19 -30.98 -14.81
N ARG A 334 12.87 -31.23 -14.80
CA ARG A 334 11.89 -30.56 -15.66
C ARG A 334 11.37 -29.24 -15.10
N ASN A 335 11.83 -28.85 -13.91
CA ASN A 335 11.37 -27.68 -13.17
C ASN A 335 9.83 -27.57 -13.15
N GLU A 336 9.14 -28.70 -12.90
CA GLU A 336 7.68 -28.77 -13.06
C GLU A 336 6.96 -27.81 -12.11
N TYR A 337 7.58 -27.46 -10.99
CA TYR A 337 7.05 -26.50 -10.02
C TYR A 337 6.92 -25.09 -10.64
N ASP A 338 7.99 -24.56 -11.23
CA ASP A 338 7.97 -23.24 -11.86
C ASP A 338 7.15 -23.23 -13.15
N ALA A 339 7.17 -24.33 -13.91
CA ALA A 339 6.40 -24.45 -15.15
C ALA A 339 4.89 -24.32 -14.92
N ILE A 340 4.35 -24.84 -13.81
CA ILE A 340 2.92 -24.72 -13.48
C ILE A 340 2.55 -23.30 -13.07
N SER A 341 3.45 -22.58 -12.39
CA SER A 341 3.19 -21.24 -11.88
C SER A 341 3.35 -20.13 -12.93
N TYR A 342 4.23 -20.30 -13.92
CA TYR A 342 4.60 -19.23 -14.84
C TYR A 342 4.42 -19.54 -16.34
N ALA A 343 4.23 -20.81 -16.74
CA ALA A 343 4.15 -21.21 -18.15
C ALA A 343 3.14 -22.36 -18.39
N PRO A 344 1.82 -22.12 -18.19
CA PRO A 344 0.79 -23.14 -18.34
C PRO A 344 0.69 -23.72 -19.76
N GLU A 345 1.23 -23.04 -20.79
CA GLU A 345 1.34 -23.55 -22.16
C GLU A 345 2.27 -24.78 -22.33
N LEU A 346 3.16 -25.10 -21.39
CA LEU A 346 4.11 -26.24 -21.48
C LEU A 346 3.59 -27.54 -20.83
N THR A 347 2.29 -27.63 -20.55
CA THR A 347 1.66 -28.73 -19.80
C THR A 347 1.79 -30.12 -20.45
N ALA A 348 2.01 -30.21 -21.77
CA ALA A 348 2.19 -31.47 -22.49
C ALA A 348 3.48 -32.23 -22.10
N ALA A 349 4.50 -31.53 -21.59
CA ALA A 349 5.77 -32.12 -21.17
C ALA A 349 5.80 -32.52 -19.69
N LEU A 350 4.73 -32.25 -18.93
CA LEU A 350 4.65 -32.55 -17.50
C LEU A 350 4.34 -34.04 -17.24
N SER A 351 4.82 -34.55 -16.10
CA SER A 351 4.55 -35.92 -15.66
C SER A 351 3.05 -36.18 -15.53
N GLN A 352 2.53 -37.40 -15.62
CA GLN A 352 1.07 -37.61 -15.45
C GLN A 352 0.60 -37.27 -14.02
N VAL A 353 -0.51 -36.55 -13.84
CA VAL A 353 -1.01 -36.13 -12.50
C VAL A 353 -1.22 -37.34 -11.58
N ASN A 354 -1.72 -38.46 -12.11
CA ASN A 354 -1.89 -39.70 -11.35
C ASN A 354 -0.55 -40.25 -10.80
N ARG A 355 0.55 -40.05 -11.54
CA ARG A 355 1.90 -40.43 -11.11
C ARG A 355 2.40 -39.52 -9.98
N VAL A 356 2.07 -38.23 -10.02
CA VAL A 356 2.36 -37.27 -8.93
C VAL A 356 1.57 -37.64 -7.68
N MET A 357 0.27 -37.93 -7.80
CA MET A 357 -0.57 -38.37 -6.67
C MET A 357 -0.05 -39.67 -6.04
N ALA A 358 0.31 -40.68 -6.85
CA ALA A 358 0.91 -41.91 -6.34
C ALA A 358 2.25 -41.69 -5.62
N THR A 359 2.98 -40.64 -5.98
CA THR A 359 4.22 -40.22 -5.32
C THR A 359 3.95 -39.60 -3.95
N VAL A 360 2.96 -38.69 -3.88
CA VAL A 360 2.49 -38.11 -2.62
C VAL A 360 2.01 -39.21 -1.66
N ASP A 361 1.23 -40.18 -2.15
CA ASP A 361 0.70 -41.27 -1.32
C ASP A 361 1.78 -42.18 -0.74
N GLU A 362 2.85 -42.43 -1.50
CA GLU A 362 4.00 -43.17 -1.00
C GLU A 362 4.77 -42.37 0.05
N LEU A 363 5.09 -41.10 -0.24
CA LEU A 363 5.80 -40.23 0.69
C LEU A 363 5.03 -40.06 2.00
N SER A 364 3.75 -39.75 1.93
CA SER A 364 2.86 -39.62 3.10
C SER A 364 2.93 -40.84 4.00
N ARG A 365 2.81 -42.06 3.44
CA ARG A 365 2.89 -43.30 4.22
C ARG A 365 4.28 -43.56 4.79
N LYS A 366 5.33 -43.36 3.98
CA LYS A 366 6.71 -43.69 4.35
C LYS A 366 7.28 -42.73 5.38
N VAL A 367 7.06 -41.43 5.20
CA VAL A 367 7.49 -40.39 6.15
C VAL A 367 6.78 -40.57 7.49
N ARG A 368 5.44 -40.68 7.51
CA ARG A 368 4.70 -40.92 8.77
C ARG A 368 5.15 -42.20 9.48
N LYS A 369 5.44 -43.28 8.75
CA LYS A 369 5.97 -44.52 9.33
C LYS A 369 7.35 -44.30 9.94
N ALA A 370 8.26 -43.64 9.21
CA ALA A 370 9.63 -43.44 9.67
C ALA A 370 9.71 -42.53 10.91
N LEU A 371 8.83 -41.52 10.99
CA LEU A 371 8.78 -40.59 12.12
C LEU A 371 8.15 -41.23 13.37
N ARG A 372 7.20 -42.16 13.23
CA ARG A 372 6.65 -42.95 14.35
C ARG A 372 7.66 -43.93 14.98
N VAL A 373 8.67 -44.35 14.23
CA VAL A 373 9.71 -45.29 14.70
C VAL A 373 10.90 -44.54 15.33
N SER A 374 10.99 -43.23 15.14
CA SER A 374 12.09 -42.38 15.64
C SER A 374 11.69 -41.57 16.89
N SER A 375 10.47 -41.73 17.39
CA SER A 375 9.98 -41.23 18.69
C SER A 375 9.92 -42.40 19.66
#